data_AF-A0A9X3YGT9-F1
#
_entry.id   AF-A0A9X3YGT9-F1
#
_cell.length_a   1.000
_cell.length_b   1.000
_cell.length_c   1.000
_cell.angle_alpha   90.00
_cell.angle_beta   90.00
_cell.angle_gamma   90.00
#
_symmetry.space_group_name_H-M   'P 1'
#
loop_
_entity.id
_entity.type
_entity.pdbx_description
1 polymer ?
#
loop_
_entity_poly.entity_id
_entity_poly.type
_entity_poly.pdbx_seq_one_letter_code
_entity_poly.pdbx_strand_id
1 'polypeptide(L)'
;TEAQIVARYQREQDQAHHTFDPLELDRFSTLQQLSRALNESAADLGGLQGVLDDLSRQYDVLLQQQSRVSSELQDGLMRARMVPFDGLVPRLRRVVRQAGQDTGKQVHVTLEGTHGELDRNVLDRMVAPLEHMLRNSVAHGLETPE
;
A
#
# COMPACT_ATOMS: atom_id res chain seq x y z
N THR A 1 64.71 71.39 19.66
CA THR A 1 64.97 69.95 19.45
C THR A 1 64.16 69.03 20.36
N GLU A 2 63.13 69.49 21.07
CA GLU A 2 62.12 68.61 21.69
C GLU A 2 60.94 68.30 20.75
N ALA A 3 60.57 69.24 19.88
CA ALA A 3 59.42 69.08 18.97
C ALA A 3 59.56 67.91 17.98
N GLN A 4 60.80 67.58 17.57
CA GLN A 4 61.06 66.43 16.71
C GLN A 4 61.04 65.09 17.46
N ILE A 5 61.31 65.09 18.77
CA ILE A 5 61.25 63.90 19.61
C ILE A 5 59.78 63.55 19.90
N VAL A 6 58.95 64.55 20.23
CA VAL A 6 57.50 64.37 20.45
C VAL A 6 56.79 63.90 19.18
N ALA A 7 57.12 64.46 18.02
CA ALA A 7 56.53 64.04 16.74
C ALA A 7 56.96 62.64 16.26
N ARG A 8 58.03 62.09 16.85
CA ARG A 8 58.47 60.71 16.60
C ARG A 8 57.76 59.73 17.54
N TYR A 9 57.57 60.10 18.81
CA TYR A 9 56.76 59.32 19.76
C TYR A 9 55.28 59.23 19.37
N GLN A 10 54.68 60.30 18.84
CA GLN A 10 53.30 60.26 18.32
C GLN A 10 53.16 59.35 17.09
N ARG A 11 54.15 59.39 16.17
CA ARG A 11 54.15 58.51 14.99
C ARG A 11 54.44 57.04 15.33
N GLU A 12 55.24 56.77 16.35
CA GLU A 12 55.48 55.41 16.85
C GLU A 12 54.28 54.86 17.62
N GLN A 13 53.51 55.70 18.32
CA GLN A 13 52.23 55.29 18.92
C GLN A 13 51.16 54.98 17.87
N ASP A 14 51.05 55.78 16.80
CA ASP A 14 50.12 55.50 15.70
C ASP A 14 50.49 54.22 14.92
N GLN A 15 51.78 53.87 14.81
CA GLN A 15 52.24 52.63 14.17
C GLN A 15 52.14 51.39 15.07
N ALA A 16 52.18 51.56 16.40
CA ALA A 16 51.96 50.48 17.37
C ALA A 16 50.46 50.09 17.50
N HIS A 17 49.56 50.94 17.03
CA HIS A 17 48.12 50.69 16.95
C HIS A 17 47.67 50.03 15.64
N HIS A 18 48.43 49.06 15.12
CA HIS A 18 47.82 47.93 14.39
C HIS A 18 47.09 46.97 15.37
N THR A 19 46.40 47.55 16.35
CA THR A 19 45.41 46.84 17.15
C THR A 19 44.17 46.75 16.28
N PHE A 20 43.68 45.53 16.05
CA PHE A 20 42.43 45.27 15.33
C PHE A 20 41.37 46.34 15.64
N ASP A 21 40.91 47.06 14.62
CA ASP A 21 39.88 48.10 14.79
C ASP A 21 38.60 47.44 15.32
N PRO A 22 37.92 48.01 16.33
CA PRO A 22 36.59 47.57 16.78
C PRO A 22 35.60 47.19 15.67
N LEU A 23 35.60 47.91 14.53
CA LEU A 23 34.73 47.58 13.39
C LEU A 23 35.13 46.26 12.70
N GLU A 24 36.43 45.97 12.61
CA GLU A 24 36.91 44.68 12.10
C GLU A 24 36.60 43.54 13.09
N LEU A 25 36.75 43.78 14.40
CA LEU A 25 36.37 42.83 15.44
C LEU A 25 34.87 42.51 15.41
N ASP A 26 34.01 43.51 15.21
CA ASP A 26 32.55 43.32 15.08
C ASP A 26 32.21 42.51 13.81
N ARG A 27 32.89 42.79 12.70
CA ARG A 27 32.75 42.00 11.46
C ARG A 27 33.19 40.55 11.62
N PHE A 28 34.29 40.28 12.34
CA PHE A 28 34.72 38.92 12.62
C PHE A 28 33.79 38.21 13.61
N SER A 29 33.28 38.93 14.62
CA SER A 29 32.29 38.43 15.58
C SER A 29 30.98 38.02 14.89
N THR A 30 30.44 38.88 14.02
CA THR A 30 29.20 38.62 13.25
C THR A 30 29.35 37.43 12.31
N LEU A 31 30.49 37.29 11.62
CA LEU A 31 30.77 36.11 10.79
C LEU A 31 30.84 34.81 11.62
N GLN A 32 31.46 34.86 12.81
CA GLN A 32 31.50 33.70 13.71
C GLN A 32 30.12 33.33 14.24
N GLN A 33 29.29 34.32 14.60
CA GLN A 33 27.91 34.10 15.04
C GLN A 33 27.07 33.48 13.93
N LEU A 34 27.16 34.00 12.70
CA LEU A 34 26.46 33.44 11.54
C LEU A 34 26.92 32.01 11.23
N SER A 35 28.23 31.72 11.32
CA SER A 35 28.76 30.37 11.13
C SER A 35 28.21 29.38 12.17
N ARG A 36 28.11 29.79 13.46
CA ARG A 36 27.49 28.97 14.49
C ARG A 36 26.01 28.73 14.22
N ALA A 37 25.26 29.79 13.88
CA ALA A 37 23.84 29.68 13.58
C ALA A 37 23.57 28.79 12.35
N LEU A 38 24.42 28.86 11.32
CA LEU A 38 24.34 27.99 10.14
C LEU A 38 24.65 26.53 10.50
N ASN A 39 25.65 26.27 11.32
CA ASN A 39 25.98 24.92 11.77
C ASN A 39 24.87 24.32 12.66
N GLU A 40 24.28 25.12 13.54
CA GLU A 40 23.13 24.72 14.35
C GLU A 40 21.92 24.39 13.46
N SER A 41 21.60 25.28 12.50
CA SER A 41 20.53 25.03 11.52
C SER A 41 20.79 23.79 10.67
N ALA A 42 22.04 23.53 10.29
CA ALA A 42 22.41 22.32 9.54
C ALA A 42 22.26 21.05 10.39
N ALA A 43 22.61 21.11 11.68
CA ALA A 43 22.39 20.02 12.62
C ALA A 43 20.89 19.75 12.83
N ASP A 44 20.07 20.80 12.96
CA ASP A 44 18.63 20.71 13.09
C ASP A 44 17.98 20.05 11.86
N LEU A 45 18.41 20.45 10.65
CA LEU A 45 17.96 19.82 9.41
C LEU A 45 18.32 18.33 9.36
N GLY A 46 19.51 17.95 9.84
CA GLY A 46 19.89 16.54 9.98
C GLY A 46 19.01 15.79 10.97
N GLY A 47 18.66 16.42 12.09
CA GLY A 47 17.72 15.88 13.07
C GLY A 47 16.33 15.65 12.48
N LEU A 48 15.79 16.64 11.75
CA LEU A 48 14.50 16.52 11.06
C LEU A 48 14.51 15.42 10.00
N GLN A 49 15.60 15.30 9.24
CA GLN A 49 15.74 14.22 8.27
C GLN A 49 15.69 12.84 8.96
N GLY A 50 16.38 12.68 10.09
CA GLY A 50 16.33 11.45 10.86
C GLY A 50 14.93 11.10 11.38
N VAL A 51 14.17 12.11 11.83
CA VAL A 51 12.76 11.93 12.24
C VAL A 51 11.88 11.52 11.07
N LEU A 52 12.06 12.15 9.90
CA LEU A 52 11.30 11.82 8.69
C LEU A 52 11.60 10.39 8.21
N ASP A 53 12.87 9.98 8.25
CA ASP A 53 13.27 8.61 7.90
C ASP A 53 12.63 7.58 8.85
N ASP A 54 12.59 7.89 10.15
CA ASP A 54 11.95 7.01 11.12
C ASP A 54 10.43 6.93 10.90
N LEU A 55 9.78 8.07 10.69
CA LEU A 55 8.36 8.13 10.39
C LEU A 55 8.02 7.38 9.09
N SER A 56 8.86 7.49 8.06
CA SER A 56 8.70 6.74 6.80
C SER A 56 8.74 5.23 7.06
N ARG A 57 9.69 4.74 7.86
CA ARG A 57 9.76 3.32 8.24
C ARG A 57 8.53 2.88 9.03
N GLN A 58 8.04 3.71 9.94
CA GLN A 58 6.81 3.41 10.69
C GLN A 58 5.59 3.33 9.76
N TYR A 59 5.48 4.21 8.76
CA TYR A 59 4.42 4.14 7.76
C TYR A 59 4.50 2.87 6.92
N ASP A 60 5.68 2.44 6.50
CA ASP A 60 5.84 1.18 5.75
C ASP A 60 5.33 -0.02 6.56
N VAL A 61 5.62 -0.07 7.86
CA VAL A 61 5.11 -1.11 8.77
C VAL A 61 3.58 -1.05 8.87
N LEU A 62 3.01 0.14 9.04
CA LEU A 62 1.56 0.32 9.12
C LEU A 62 0.85 -0.07 7.82
N LEU A 63 1.43 0.24 6.66
CA LEU A 63 0.90 -0.16 5.36
C LEU A 63 0.90 -1.67 5.19
N GLN A 64 1.96 -2.35 5.63
CA GLN A 64 2.00 -3.81 5.64
C GLN A 64 0.93 -4.41 6.57
N GLN A 65 0.74 -3.84 7.76
CA GLN A 65 -0.32 -4.26 8.67
C GLN A 65 -1.71 -4.04 8.06
N GLN A 66 -1.96 -2.87 7.47
CA GLN A 66 -3.21 -2.55 6.78
C GLN A 66 -3.49 -3.53 5.65
N SER A 67 -2.47 -3.91 4.87
CA SER A 67 -2.61 -4.90 3.80
C SER A 67 -3.05 -6.26 4.35
N ARG A 68 -2.49 -6.72 5.47
CA ARG A 68 -2.89 -7.99 6.10
C ARG A 68 -4.33 -7.95 6.57
N VAL A 69 -4.72 -6.89 7.29
CA VAL A 69 -6.10 -6.70 7.78
C VAL A 69 -7.09 -6.64 6.61
N SER A 70 -6.72 -5.95 5.51
CA SER A 70 -7.56 -5.88 4.32
C SER A 70 -7.78 -7.26 3.69
N SER A 71 -6.73 -8.08 3.58
CA SER A 71 -6.86 -9.45 3.06
C SER A 71 -7.73 -10.32 3.96
N GLU A 72 -7.53 -10.28 5.28
CA GLU A 72 -8.34 -11.02 6.25
C GLU A 72 -9.82 -10.62 6.17
N LEU A 73 -10.10 -9.32 6.03
CA LEU A 73 -11.45 -8.80 5.88
C LEU A 73 -12.07 -9.25 4.57
N GLN A 74 -11.32 -9.21 3.46
CA GLN A 74 -11.78 -9.72 2.17
C GLN A 74 -12.13 -11.21 2.26
N ASP A 75 -11.27 -12.02 2.88
CA ASP A 75 -11.51 -13.45 3.08
C ASP A 75 -12.71 -13.72 4.00
N GLY A 76 -12.89 -12.89 5.02
CA GLY A 76 -14.07 -12.92 5.89
C GLY A 76 -15.36 -12.60 5.14
N LEU A 77 -15.35 -11.57 4.29
CA LEU A 77 -16.49 -11.19 3.47
C LEU A 77 -16.83 -12.25 2.42
N MET A 78 -15.83 -12.87 1.80
CA MET A 78 -16.04 -13.98 0.86
C MET A 78 -16.74 -15.14 1.58
N ARG A 79 -16.24 -15.55 2.75
CA ARG A 79 -16.86 -16.60 3.58
C ARG A 79 -18.29 -16.25 3.98
N ALA A 80 -18.56 -15.01 4.39
CA ALA A 80 -19.91 -14.58 4.76
C ALA A 80 -20.93 -14.61 3.60
N ARG A 81 -20.47 -14.56 2.34
CA ARG A 81 -21.33 -14.66 1.14
C ARG A 81 -21.46 -16.09 0.60
N MET A 82 -20.73 -17.05 1.16
CA MET A 82 -20.80 -18.43 0.74
C MET A 82 -22.22 -18.98 0.96
N VAL A 83 -22.70 -19.72 -0.03
CA VAL A 83 -23.99 -20.43 0.03
C VAL A 83 -23.77 -21.90 -0.35
N PRO A 84 -24.51 -22.83 0.26
CA PRO A 84 -24.37 -24.24 -0.07
C PRO A 84 -24.91 -24.51 -1.48
N PHE A 85 -24.21 -25.37 -2.23
CA PHE A 85 -24.61 -25.75 -3.58
C PHE A 85 -25.83 -26.68 -3.60
N ASP A 86 -26.09 -27.37 -2.50
CA ASP A 86 -27.15 -28.37 -2.35
C ASP A 86 -28.55 -27.86 -2.75
N GLY A 87 -28.87 -26.59 -2.49
CA GLY A 87 -30.12 -25.95 -2.87
C GLY A 87 -30.38 -25.96 -4.38
N LEU A 88 -29.34 -26.06 -5.21
CA LEU A 88 -29.45 -26.13 -6.67
C LEU A 88 -29.69 -27.56 -7.19
N VAL A 89 -29.36 -28.59 -6.41
CA VAL A 89 -29.43 -30.01 -6.81
C VAL A 89 -30.84 -30.41 -7.30
N PRO A 90 -31.95 -30.09 -6.60
CA PRO A 90 -33.29 -30.45 -7.06
C PRO A 90 -33.63 -29.83 -8.42
N ARG A 91 -33.16 -28.61 -8.66
CA ARG A 91 -33.37 -27.87 -9.91
C ARG A 91 -32.62 -28.52 -11.07
N LEU A 92 -31.33 -28.85 -10.91
CA LEU A 92 -30.54 -29.53 -11.95
C LEU A 92 -31.11 -30.91 -12.29
N ARG A 93 -31.51 -31.69 -11.26
CA ARG A 93 -32.19 -32.98 -11.47
C ARG A 93 -33.48 -32.83 -12.27
N ARG A 94 -34.24 -31.75 -12.06
CA ARG A 94 -35.45 -31.45 -12.84
C ARG A 94 -35.12 -31.14 -14.30
N VAL A 95 -34.09 -30.33 -14.55
CA VAL A 95 -33.64 -29.99 -15.92
C VAL A 95 -33.24 -31.24 -16.69
N VAL A 96 -32.47 -32.14 -16.07
CA VAL A 96 -32.01 -33.38 -16.71
C VAL A 96 -33.16 -34.32 -17.00
N ARG A 97 -34.10 -34.48 -16.06
CA ARG A 97 -35.30 -35.30 -16.27
C ARG A 97 -36.19 -34.75 -17.39
N GLN A 98 -36.37 -33.42 -17.44
CA GLN A 98 -37.12 -32.80 -18.52
C GLN A 98 -36.45 -33.04 -19.87
N ALA A 99 -35.14 -32.83 -19.96
CA ALA A 99 -34.39 -33.08 -21.20
C ALA A 99 -34.47 -34.55 -21.64
N GLY A 100 -34.45 -35.50 -20.70
CA GLY A 100 -34.65 -36.93 -20.99
C GLY A 100 -36.04 -37.22 -21.56
N GLN A 101 -37.09 -36.64 -20.97
CA GLN A 101 -38.47 -36.74 -21.48
C GLN A 101 -38.60 -36.13 -22.88
N ASP A 102 -38.06 -34.93 -23.09
CA ASP A 102 -38.13 -34.20 -24.37
C ASP A 102 -37.41 -34.97 -25.51
N THR A 103 -36.40 -35.76 -25.17
CA THR A 103 -35.57 -36.52 -26.13
C THR A 103 -35.92 -38.01 -26.19
N GLY A 104 -36.87 -38.48 -25.38
CA GLY A 104 -37.23 -39.90 -25.29
C GLY A 104 -36.12 -40.80 -24.73
N LYS A 105 -35.17 -40.26 -23.96
CA LYS A 105 -34.02 -40.99 -23.41
C LYS A 105 -34.19 -41.29 -21.93
N GLN A 106 -33.75 -42.47 -21.49
CA GLN A 106 -33.64 -42.80 -20.08
C GLN A 106 -32.34 -42.20 -19.52
N VAL A 107 -32.47 -41.31 -18.52
CA VAL A 107 -31.32 -40.58 -17.96
C VAL A 107 -31.28 -40.75 -16.45
N HIS A 108 -30.11 -41.17 -15.94
CA HIS A 108 -29.78 -41.13 -14.53
C HIS A 108 -28.75 -40.02 -14.29
N VAL A 109 -28.96 -39.19 -13.26
CA VAL A 109 -28.00 -38.14 -12.89
C VAL A 109 -27.46 -38.37 -11.49
N THR A 110 -26.14 -38.39 -11.40
CA THR A 110 -25.38 -38.43 -10.15
C THR A 110 -24.67 -37.09 -10.00
N LEU A 111 -24.79 -36.48 -8.82
CA LEU A 111 -24.15 -35.21 -8.49
C LEU A 111 -23.25 -35.48 -7.28
N GLU A 112 -21.95 -35.24 -7.45
CA GLU A 112 -20.94 -35.40 -6.41
C GLU A 112 -20.51 -34.03 -5.88
N GLY A 113 -20.03 -33.97 -4.63
CA GLY A 113 -19.52 -32.73 -4.04
C GLY A 113 -20.58 -31.66 -3.75
N THR A 114 -21.86 -32.02 -3.68
CA THR A 114 -22.97 -31.07 -3.50
C THR A 114 -22.98 -30.34 -2.14
N HIS A 115 -22.16 -30.79 -1.21
CA HIS A 115 -21.98 -30.21 0.13
C HIS A 115 -20.99 -29.03 0.13
N GLY A 116 -20.37 -28.74 -1.02
CA GLY A 116 -19.48 -27.60 -1.17
C GLY A 116 -20.23 -26.27 -1.09
N GLU A 117 -19.52 -25.25 -0.63
CA GLU A 117 -19.99 -23.88 -0.61
C GLU A 117 -19.43 -23.08 -1.80
N LEU A 118 -20.22 -22.13 -2.31
CA LEU A 118 -19.82 -21.26 -3.42
C LEU A 118 -20.25 -19.82 -3.16
N ASP A 119 -19.54 -18.84 -3.76
CA ASP A 119 -19.97 -17.45 -3.73
C ASP A 119 -21.34 -17.32 -4.40
N ARG A 120 -22.29 -16.67 -3.74
CA ARG A 120 -23.65 -16.49 -4.26
C ARG A 120 -23.71 -15.88 -5.67
N ASN A 121 -22.89 -14.86 -5.95
CA ASN A 121 -22.92 -14.22 -7.28
C ASN A 121 -22.33 -15.14 -8.36
N VAL A 122 -21.31 -15.92 -7.99
CA VAL A 122 -20.74 -16.93 -8.88
C VAL A 122 -21.78 -18.00 -9.16
N LEU A 123 -22.45 -18.51 -8.12
CA LEU A 123 -23.52 -19.51 -8.24
C LEU A 123 -24.63 -19.01 -9.17
N ASP A 124 -25.17 -17.81 -8.92
CA ASP A 124 -26.25 -17.21 -9.71
C ASP A 124 -25.88 -17.07 -11.20
N ARG A 125 -24.62 -16.74 -11.50
CA ARG A 125 -24.10 -16.67 -12.88
C ARG A 125 -23.86 -18.04 -13.52
N MET A 126 -23.50 -19.04 -12.72
CA MET A 126 -23.20 -20.39 -13.19
C MET A 126 -24.45 -21.24 -13.46
N VAL A 127 -25.60 -20.92 -12.83
CA VAL A 127 -26.81 -21.74 -12.97
C VAL A 127 -27.21 -21.94 -14.44
N ALA A 128 -27.40 -20.86 -15.21
CA ALA A 128 -27.86 -20.97 -16.59
C ALA A 128 -26.88 -21.74 -17.50
N PRO A 129 -25.55 -21.49 -17.46
CA PRO A 129 -24.56 -22.32 -18.14
C PRO A 129 -24.62 -23.81 -17.75
N LEU A 130 -24.75 -24.14 -16.46
CA LEU A 130 -24.86 -25.52 -16.00
C LEU A 130 -26.12 -26.19 -16.54
N GLU A 131 -27.26 -25.52 -16.51
CA GLU A 131 -28.51 -26.02 -17.08
C GLU A 131 -28.37 -26.27 -18.59
N HIS A 132 -27.71 -25.35 -19.30
CA HIS A 132 -27.46 -25.50 -20.73
C HIS A 132 -26.55 -26.70 -21.04
N MET A 133 -25.44 -26.84 -20.31
CA MET A 133 -24.54 -27.99 -20.47
C MET A 133 -25.27 -29.31 -20.21
N LEU A 134 -26.07 -29.40 -19.14
CA LEU A 134 -26.84 -30.60 -18.83
C LEU A 134 -27.85 -30.96 -19.93
N ARG A 135 -28.57 -29.95 -20.47
CA ARG A 135 -29.50 -30.18 -21.59
C ARG A 135 -28.77 -30.67 -22.83
N ASN A 136 -27.65 -30.04 -23.20
CA ASN A 136 -26.86 -30.44 -24.35
C ASN A 136 -26.31 -31.87 -24.20
N SER A 137 -25.82 -32.22 -23.01
CA SER A 137 -25.33 -33.56 -22.71
C SER A 137 -26.42 -34.62 -22.90
N VAL A 138 -27.66 -34.35 -22.49
CA VAL A 138 -28.77 -35.29 -22.71
C VAL A 138 -29.20 -35.33 -24.18
N ALA A 139 -29.35 -34.17 -24.82
CA ALA A 139 -29.83 -34.07 -26.19
C ALA A 139 -28.87 -34.71 -27.19
N HIS A 140 -27.56 -34.46 -27.04
CA HIS A 140 -26.56 -34.84 -28.03
C HIS A 140 -25.51 -35.83 -27.52
N GLY A 141 -25.31 -35.93 -26.19
CA GLY A 141 -24.27 -36.78 -25.60
C GLY A 141 -24.72 -38.19 -25.22
N LEU A 142 -26.03 -38.45 -25.14
CA LEU A 142 -26.58 -39.78 -24.84
C LEU A 142 -27.13 -40.44 -26.10
N GLU A 143 -26.87 -41.72 -26.28
CA GLU A 143 -27.48 -42.53 -27.35
C GLU A 143 -28.93 -42.87 -27.00
N THR A 144 -29.75 -43.15 -28.02
CA THR A 144 -31.14 -43.57 -27.81
C THR A 144 -31.18 -44.99 -27.24
N PRO A 145 -32.10 -45.30 -26.31
CA PRO A 145 -32.28 -46.67 -25.84
C PRO A 145 -32.81 -47.51 -27.00
N GLU A 146 -31.97 -48.43 -27.52
CA GLU A 146 -32.39 -49.51 -28.42
C GLU A 146 -33.32 -50.51 -27.71
#